data_AF-A0A7V8VMC5-F1
#
_entry.id   AF-A0A7V8VMC5-F1
#
_cell.length_a   1.000
_cell.length_b   1.000
_cell.length_c   1.000
_cell.angle_alpha   90.00
_cell.angle_beta   90.00
_cell.angle_gamma   90.00
#
_symmetry.space_group_name_H-M   'P 1'
#
loop_
_entity.id
_entity.type
_entity.pdbx_description
1 polymer ?
#
loop_
_entity_poly.entity_id
_entity_poly.type
_entity_poly.pdbx_seq_one_letter_code
_entity_poly.pdbx_strand_id
1 'polypeptide(L)'
;VGEEAGFNGYLLRTSSNPHFIVADGKTVSGVKVAKVGGKYALATTQEHWSIEGRGLVREATLDRYREDHDFVKKIGGDEELPPHLPTLYSHPPLNAPQQWGMTVDLNVCTGCSACVIACQAENNVPIVGKLQVSHGRSMHWLRIDRYYASDKGFNQDRGEFPENPEIVHEPMMCQHCENAPCETVCPVNATVHSEDGLNVMAYNRCIGTRYCANNCPFKVRRFNYFDYNQRPIGKKKIAGGIEIYQEYLGPLTKKGAPDLVKLQKNPNVTVRMRGVMEKCTYCVQRIEEAKIAAHVKAGASDQTRIPRDSFTSACAQACPTDAIVFGDIKDPESRVSKIKAQDRNYRLLEYLNVKTRTSYLARIRNPNMKMPDAHRVGVASPGDAESGHETEGQHDFHDYDKGVLNPGEKP
;
A
#
# COMPACT_ATOMS: atom_id res chain seq x y z
N VAL A 1 7.81 -1.89 23.25
CA VAL A 1 6.85 -2.46 22.28
C VAL A 1 6.97 -3.96 22.40
N GLY A 2 5.93 -4.67 22.85
CA GLY A 2 5.97 -6.14 23.00
C GLY A 2 5.48 -6.68 24.35
N GLU A 3 5.40 -5.85 25.39
CA GLU A 3 4.79 -6.24 26.67
C GLU A 3 3.31 -6.56 26.47
N GLU A 4 2.89 -7.75 26.92
CA GLU A 4 1.51 -8.26 26.79
C GLU A 4 0.97 -8.27 25.34
N ALA A 5 1.86 -8.31 24.34
CA ALA A 5 1.51 -8.27 22.93
C ALA A 5 1.27 -9.70 22.36
N GLY A 6 0.10 -10.27 22.64
CA GLY A 6 -0.35 -11.54 22.05
C GLY A 6 -0.13 -12.76 22.95
N PHE A 7 0.05 -13.92 22.32
CA PHE A 7 0.13 -15.22 23.00
C PHE A 7 1.51 -15.86 22.78
N ASN A 8 2.08 -16.46 23.84
CA ASN A 8 3.38 -17.12 23.76
C ASN A 8 3.24 -18.55 23.20
N GLY A 9 3.46 -18.71 21.90
CA GLY A 9 3.41 -20.02 21.23
C GLY A 9 4.55 -20.98 21.60
N TYR A 10 5.65 -20.51 22.21
CA TYR A 10 6.77 -21.37 22.58
C TYR A 10 6.39 -22.44 23.61
N LEU A 11 5.36 -22.17 24.43
CA LEU A 11 4.87 -23.10 25.44
C LEU A 11 4.27 -24.39 24.84
N LEU A 12 3.92 -24.37 23.56
CA LEU A 12 3.37 -25.54 22.86
C LEU A 12 4.46 -26.36 22.15
N ARG A 13 5.70 -25.87 22.07
CA ARG A 13 6.79 -26.52 21.31
C ARG A 13 7.46 -27.59 22.17
N THR A 14 7.91 -28.67 21.51
CA THR A 14 8.75 -29.71 22.13
C THR A 14 10.13 -29.72 21.49
N SER A 15 11.15 -30.18 22.20
CA SER A 15 12.51 -30.33 21.64
C SER A 15 12.57 -31.41 20.55
N SER A 16 11.73 -32.44 20.65
CA SER A 16 11.60 -33.52 19.68
C SER A 16 10.92 -33.09 18.38
N ASN A 17 9.99 -32.13 18.45
CA ASN A 17 9.37 -31.54 17.26
C ASN A 17 9.18 -30.03 17.43
N PRO A 18 10.17 -29.24 16.99
CA PRO A 18 10.17 -27.81 17.21
C PRO A 18 9.29 -27.03 16.23
N HIS A 19 8.79 -27.63 15.15
CA HIS A 19 8.11 -26.91 14.07
C HIS A 19 6.64 -27.28 13.90
N PHE A 20 6.24 -28.51 14.23
CA PHE A 20 4.86 -28.97 14.11
C PHE A 20 4.50 -29.86 15.30
N ILE A 21 3.21 -29.89 15.68
CA ILE A 21 2.72 -30.81 16.71
C ILE A 21 1.88 -31.85 15.99
N VAL A 22 2.37 -33.09 15.91
CA VAL A 22 1.58 -34.21 15.39
C VAL A 22 0.93 -34.93 16.56
N ALA A 23 -0.38 -35.16 16.45
CA ALA A 23 -1.09 -36.10 17.31
C ALA A 23 -0.82 -37.53 16.79
N ASP A 24 0.40 -38.04 17.01
CA ASP A 24 0.78 -39.41 16.62
C ASP A 24 1.01 -40.34 17.83
N GLY A 25 0.73 -39.86 19.04
CA GLY A 25 0.98 -40.59 20.28
C GLY A 25 2.45 -40.69 20.67
N LYS A 26 3.39 -40.26 19.83
CA LYS A 26 4.83 -40.25 20.10
C LYS A 26 5.36 -38.88 20.53
N THR A 27 4.72 -37.80 20.07
CA THR A 27 5.18 -36.42 20.34
C THR A 27 4.26 -35.67 21.31
N VAL A 28 2.96 -35.65 21.03
CA VAL A 28 1.90 -35.15 21.93
C VAL A 28 0.68 -36.08 21.76
N SER A 29 -0.05 -36.38 22.84
CA SER A 29 -1.21 -37.29 22.80
C SER A 29 -2.39 -36.76 21.99
N GLY A 30 -2.44 -35.44 21.74
CA GLY A 30 -3.45 -34.77 20.93
C GLY A 30 -3.49 -33.27 21.21
N VAL A 31 -4.03 -32.49 20.26
CA VAL A 31 -4.35 -31.08 20.47
C VAL A 31 -5.86 -30.95 20.59
N LYS A 32 -6.33 -30.45 21.73
CA LYS A 32 -7.76 -30.17 21.95
C LYS A 32 -8.01 -28.68 21.83
N VAL A 33 -8.76 -28.29 20.81
CA VAL A 33 -9.26 -26.92 20.65
C VAL A 33 -10.65 -26.85 21.27
N ALA A 34 -10.86 -25.93 22.21
CA ALA A 34 -12.16 -25.66 22.82
C ALA A 34 -12.46 -24.16 22.74
N LYS A 35 -13.68 -23.81 22.36
CA LYS A 35 -14.13 -22.43 22.39
C LYS A 35 -14.21 -21.98 23.84
N VAL A 36 -13.39 -20.99 24.19
CA VAL A 36 -13.49 -20.28 25.47
C VAL A 36 -14.46 -19.11 25.32
N GLY A 37 -15.14 -18.72 26.40
CA GLY A 37 -16.01 -17.55 26.40
C GLY A 37 -15.22 -16.25 26.17
N GLY A 38 -15.87 -15.23 25.59
CA GLY A 38 -15.30 -13.91 25.36
C GLY A 38 -15.12 -13.54 23.89
N LYS A 39 -14.82 -12.25 23.64
CA LYS A 39 -14.45 -11.71 22.32
C LYS A 39 -13.08 -11.06 22.42
N TYR A 40 -12.26 -11.21 21.38
CA TYR A 40 -10.92 -10.59 21.31
C TYR A 40 -10.81 -9.74 20.06
N ALA A 41 -10.50 -8.45 20.24
CA ALA A 41 -10.34 -7.53 19.12
C ALA A 41 -8.99 -7.74 18.42
N LEU A 42 -9.04 -8.03 17.13
CA LEU A 42 -7.89 -8.05 16.22
C LEU A 42 -7.83 -6.71 15.48
N ALA A 43 -6.63 -6.16 15.35
CA ALA A 43 -6.41 -4.94 14.56
C ALA A 43 -5.79 -5.36 13.24
N THR A 44 -6.55 -5.24 12.15
CA THR A 44 -6.09 -5.48 10.79
C THR A 44 -5.98 -4.16 10.04
N THR A 45 -5.11 -4.09 9.05
CA THR A 45 -4.95 -2.90 8.19
C THR A 45 -5.73 -3.00 6.89
N GLN A 46 -6.17 -4.21 6.54
CA GLN A 46 -7.00 -4.53 5.39
C GLN A 46 -8.19 -5.35 5.89
N GLU A 47 -9.39 -4.97 5.45
CA GLU A 47 -10.64 -5.58 5.87
C GLU A 47 -11.26 -6.42 4.75
N HIS A 48 -11.07 -6.00 3.49
CA HIS A 48 -11.55 -6.69 2.29
C HIS A 48 -10.42 -7.37 1.53
N TRP A 49 -10.54 -8.68 1.27
CA TRP A 49 -9.54 -9.53 0.60
C TRP A 49 -10.03 -10.06 -0.75
N SER A 50 -11.32 -9.95 -1.05
CA SER A 50 -11.84 -10.11 -2.41
C SER A 50 -11.48 -8.90 -3.28
N ILE A 51 -11.24 -9.13 -4.57
CA ILE A 51 -11.01 -8.04 -5.54
C ILE A 51 -12.32 -7.46 -6.10
N GLU A 52 -13.47 -8.09 -5.80
CA GLU A 52 -14.81 -7.62 -6.19
C GLU A 52 -14.95 -7.41 -7.71
N GLY A 53 -14.30 -8.27 -8.51
CA GLY A 53 -14.32 -8.16 -9.96
C GLY A 53 -13.76 -6.84 -10.49
N ARG A 54 -12.87 -6.16 -9.74
CA ARG A 54 -12.24 -4.90 -10.17
C ARG A 54 -10.90 -5.16 -10.85
N GLY A 55 -10.61 -4.45 -11.93
CA GLY A 55 -9.33 -4.52 -12.65
C GLY A 55 -8.15 -3.84 -11.95
N LEU A 56 -8.03 -3.99 -10.62
CA LEU A 56 -6.91 -3.46 -9.82
C LEU A 56 -5.64 -4.27 -10.08
N VAL A 57 -5.71 -5.58 -9.84
CA VAL A 57 -4.63 -6.52 -10.13
C VAL A 57 -4.90 -7.21 -11.44
N ARG A 58 -3.94 -7.11 -12.37
CA ARG A 58 -3.97 -7.82 -13.64
C ARG A 58 -3.14 -9.11 -13.54
N GLU A 59 -3.76 -10.25 -13.80
CA GLU A 59 -3.17 -11.59 -13.77
C GLU A 59 -3.56 -12.36 -15.03
N ALA A 60 -2.64 -13.18 -15.54
CA ALA A 60 -2.91 -14.17 -16.57
C ALA A 60 -2.06 -15.42 -16.35
N THR A 61 -2.44 -16.54 -16.96
CA THR A 61 -1.54 -17.70 -17.09
C THR A 61 -0.51 -17.46 -18.19
N LEU A 62 0.61 -18.20 -18.17
CA LEU A 62 1.65 -18.09 -19.18
C LEU A 62 1.13 -18.46 -20.57
N ASP A 63 0.25 -19.45 -20.66
CA ASP A 63 -0.35 -19.86 -21.93
C ASP A 63 -1.27 -18.75 -22.46
N ARG A 64 -2.10 -18.14 -21.60
CA ARG A 64 -2.91 -16.99 -21.98
C ARG A 64 -2.07 -15.81 -22.45
N TYR A 65 -0.97 -15.52 -21.76
CA TYR A 65 -0.07 -14.43 -22.14
C TYR A 65 0.60 -14.66 -23.51
N ARG A 66 0.89 -15.92 -23.87
CA ARG A 66 1.42 -16.27 -25.21
C ARG A 66 0.38 -16.12 -26.31
N GLU A 67 -0.90 -16.34 -25.99
CA GLU A 67 -2.01 -16.15 -26.93
C GLU A 67 -2.36 -14.67 -27.10
N ASP A 68 -2.35 -13.91 -26.00
CA ASP A 68 -2.75 -12.51 -25.96
C ASP A 68 -1.80 -11.67 -25.09
N HIS A 69 -0.77 -11.12 -25.72
CA HIS A 69 0.18 -10.21 -25.07
C HIS A 69 -0.47 -8.92 -24.56
N ASP A 70 -1.61 -8.52 -25.14
CA ASP A 70 -2.33 -7.28 -24.84
C ASP A 70 -3.46 -7.48 -23.81
N PHE A 71 -3.56 -8.65 -23.16
CA PHE A 71 -4.61 -8.97 -22.19
C PHE A 71 -4.76 -7.88 -21.12
N VAL A 72 -3.65 -7.25 -20.71
CA VAL A 72 -3.68 -6.21 -19.69
C VAL A 72 -4.56 -5.04 -20.13
N LYS A 73 -4.63 -4.70 -21.43
CA LYS A 73 -5.40 -3.55 -21.92
C LYS A 73 -6.91 -3.82 -21.96
N LYS A 74 -7.34 -5.08 -21.84
CA LYS A 74 -8.72 -5.52 -22.01
C LYS A 74 -9.38 -5.71 -20.64
N ILE A 75 -9.82 -4.63 -20.02
CA ILE A 75 -10.65 -4.69 -18.80
C ILE A 75 -12.11 -4.50 -19.18
N GLY A 76 -12.99 -5.35 -18.62
CA GLY A 76 -14.43 -5.15 -18.69
C GLY A 76 -14.84 -3.78 -18.11
N GLY A 77 -15.37 -2.90 -18.97
CA GLY A 77 -15.76 -1.53 -18.63
C GLY A 77 -14.82 -0.43 -19.15
N ASP A 78 -13.59 -0.78 -19.58
CA ASP A 78 -12.64 0.18 -20.18
C ASP A 78 -12.61 0.13 -21.72
N GLU A 79 -13.36 -0.81 -22.34
CA GLU A 79 -13.37 -1.06 -23.79
C GLU A 79 -13.85 0.14 -24.63
N GLU A 80 -14.64 1.03 -24.04
CA GLU A 80 -15.20 2.21 -24.71
C GLU A 80 -14.34 3.48 -24.52
N LEU A 81 -13.27 3.41 -23.74
CA LEU A 81 -12.46 4.58 -23.43
C LEU A 81 -11.52 4.94 -24.60
N PRO A 82 -11.43 6.22 -24.98
CA PRO A 82 -10.45 6.62 -25.99
C PRO A 82 -9.02 6.39 -25.46
N PRO A 83 -8.04 6.08 -26.34
CA PRO A 83 -6.63 5.86 -25.96
C PRO A 83 -6.03 7.03 -25.17
N HIS A 84 -6.55 8.23 -25.38
CA HIS A 84 -6.22 9.42 -24.62
C HIS A 84 -7.51 10.06 -24.11
N LEU A 85 -7.71 9.98 -22.80
CA LEU A 85 -8.85 10.63 -22.16
C LEU A 85 -8.73 12.15 -22.27
N PRO A 86 -9.75 12.84 -22.82
CA PRO A 86 -9.73 14.29 -22.95
C PRO A 86 -9.67 14.93 -21.57
N THR A 87 -8.99 16.07 -21.48
CA THR A 87 -8.95 16.91 -20.28
C THR A 87 -9.48 18.29 -20.62
N LEU A 88 -10.41 18.80 -19.82
CA LEU A 88 -10.90 20.17 -19.94
C LEU A 88 -9.82 21.20 -19.55
N TYR A 89 -8.87 20.79 -18.70
CA TYR A 89 -7.82 21.64 -18.19
C TYR A 89 -6.49 21.33 -18.88
N SER A 90 -5.72 22.37 -19.21
CA SER A 90 -4.32 22.25 -19.57
C SER A 90 -3.48 22.00 -18.32
N HIS A 91 -2.63 20.98 -18.37
CA HIS A 91 -1.68 20.73 -17.29
C HIS A 91 -0.51 21.70 -17.40
N PRO A 92 0.07 22.14 -16.27
CA PRO A 92 1.35 22.83 -16.29
C PRO A 92 2.36 21.99 -17.09
N PRO A 93 3.15 22.59 -17.98
CA PRO A 93 4.00 21.83 -18.86
C PRO A 93 5.11 21.15 -18.04
N LEU A 94 5.19 19.82 -18.13
CA LEU A 94 6.18 18.97 -17.44
C LEU A 94 7.54 19.04 -18.15
N ASN A 95 8.11 20.24 -18.19
CA ASN A 95 9.28 20.57 -19.00
C ASN A 95 10.61 20.33 -18.28
N ALA A 96 10.60 19.95 -17.00
CA ALA A 96 11.84 19.73 -16.27
C ALA A 96 12.76 18.72 -17.00
N PRO A 97 14.09 18.87 -16.85
CA PRO A 97 15.06 17.99 -17.52
C PRO A 97 14.85 16.50 -17.21
N GLN A 98 14.37 16.20 -16.01
CA GLN A 98 14.07 14.85 -15.52
C GLN A 98 12.65 14.80 -15.01
N GLN A 99 12.02 13.63 -15.18
CA GLN A 99 10.64 13.38 -14.75
C GLN A 99 10.64 12.10 -13.94
N TRP A 100 10.17 12.12 -12.70
CA TRP A 100 10.28 10.95 -11.83
C TRP A 100 9.06 10.04 -11.94
N GLY A 101 9.29 8.73 -12.04
CA GLY A 101 8.24 7.75 -12.00
C GLY A 101 8.70 6.44 -11.37
N MET A 102 7.74 5.54 -11.18
CA MET A 102 8.00 4.24 -10.58
C MET A 102 7.25 3.14 -11.34
N THR A 103 7.77 1.92 -11.29
CA THR A 103 7.09 0.70 -11.72
C THR A 103 7.10 -0.31 -10.59
N VAL A 104 6.07 -1.15 -10.53
CA VAL A 104 5.97 -2.27 -9.59
C VAL A 104 5.67 -3.55 -10.37
N ASP A 105 6.60 -4.50 -10.39
CA ASP A 105 6.41 -5.82 -11.00
C ASP A 105 5.71 -6.76 -10.01
N LEU A 106 4.42 -7.04 -10.26
CA LEU A 106 3.60 -7.90 -9.41
C LEU A 106 3.97 -9.39 -9.53
N ASN A 107 4.69 -9.76 -10.60
CA ASN A 107 5.11 -11.14 -10.83
C ASN A 107 6.17 -11.60 -9.84
N VAL A 108 7.07 -10.69 -9.46
CA VAL A 108 8.16 -10.95 -8.51
C VAL A 108 7.89 -10.40 -7.10
N CYS A 109 6.75 -9.74 -6.89
CA CYS A 109 6.35 -9.29 -5.56
C CYS A 109 5.88 -10.46 -4.70
N THR A 110 6.60 -10.71 -3.60
CA THR A 110 6.32 -11.79 -2.65
C THR A 110 5.54 -11.34 -1.41
N GLY A 111 5.23 -10.06 -1.29
CA GLY A 111 4.56 -9.52 -0.09
C GLY A 111 5.44 -9.43 1.16
N CYS A 112 6.77 -9.51 1.02
CA CYS A 112 7.72 -9.55 2.16
C CYS A 112 7.69 -8.34 3.12
N SER A 113 7.00 -7.25 2.79
CA SER A 113 6.85 -6.03 3.62
C SER A 113 8.14 -5.25 3.93
N ALA A 114 9.29 -5.63 3.35
CA ALA A 114 10.54 -4.89 3.50
C ALA A 114 10.42 -3.43 3.03
N CYS A 115 9.70 -3.20 1.93
CA CYS A 115 9.44 -1.87 1.39
C CYS A 115 8.59 -0.97 2.32
N VAL A 116 7.69 -1.57 3.12
CA VAL A 116 6.87 -0.84 4.12
C VAL A 116 7.79 -0.32 5.24
N ILE A 117 8.64 -1.20 5.78
CA ILE A 117 9.57 -0.85 6.87
C ILE A 117 10.65 0.12 6.39
N ALA A 118 11.18 -0.07 5.18
CA ALA A 118 12.15 0.86 4.59
C ALA A 118 11.55 2.26 4.42
N CYS A 119 10.31 2.36 3.92
CA CYS A 119 9.62 3.64 3.82
C CYS A 119 9.42 4.28 5.21
N GLN A 120 9.06 3.48 6.22
CA GLN A 120 8.89 3.95 7.59
C GLN A 120 10.19 4.48 8.21
N ALA A 121 11.29 3.73 8.06
CA ALA A 121 12.61 4.08 8.57
C ALA A 121 13.17 5.33 7.88
N GLU A 122 13.11 5.38 6.55
CA GLU A 122 13.62 6.48 5.74
C GLU A 122 12.85 7.78 5.99
N ASN A 123 11.52 7.70 6.04
CA ASN A 123 10.66 8.87 6.04
C ASN A 123 10.09 9.20 7.41
N ASN A 124 10.73 8.77 8.51
CA ASN A 124 10.35 9.11 9.87
C ASN A 124 8.87 8.80 10.24
N VAL A 125 8.24 7.86 9.55
CA VAL A 125 6.81 7.56 9.72
C VAL A 125 6.58 7.01 11.13
N PRO A 126 5.62 7.54 11.90
CA PRO A 126 5.44 7.13 13.28
C PRO A 126 4.81 5.74 13.39
N ILE A 127 5.11 5.05 14.50
CA ILE A 127 4.42 3.82 14.89
C ILE A 127 3.06 4.21 15.49
N VAL A 128 2.03 3.39 15.27
CA VAL A 128 0.67 3.61 15.77
C VAL A 128 0.27 2.42 16.65
N GLY A 129 -0.35 2.69 17.80
CA GLY A 129 -0.79 1.65 18.74
C GLY A 129 -1.96 0.81 18.21
N LYS A 130 -2.10 -0.44 18.70
CA LYS A 130 -3.10 -1.42 18.26
C LYS A 130 -4.52 -0.85 18.15
N LEU A 131 -4.97 -0.09 19.14
CA LEU A 131 -6.31 0.51 19.15
C LEU A 131 -6.51 1.54 18.04
N GLN A 132 -5.49 2.35 17.74
CA GLN A 132 -5.61 3.33 16.66
C GLN A 132 -5.52 2.66 15.29
N VAL A 133 -4.78 1.56 15.18
CA VAL A 133 -4.79 0.72 13.97
C VAL A 133 -6.18 0.12 13.73
N SER A 134 -6.87 -0.39 14.76
CA SER A 134 -8.25 -0.90 14.62
C SER A 134 -9.28 0.18 14.27
N HIS A 135 -8.95 1.46 14.40
CA HIS A 135 -9.77 2.56 13.89
C HIS A 135 -9.40 2.99 12.46
N GLY A 136 -8.59 2.20 11.75
CA GLY A 136 -8.12 2.51 10.40
C GLY A 136 -7.08 3.63 10.33
N ARG A 137 -6.41 3.97 11.45
CA ARG A 137 -5.48 5.12 11.54
C ARG A 137 -4.02 4.72 11.44
N SER A 138 -3.73 3.66 10.68
CA SER A 138 -2.36 3.20 10.45
C SER A 138 -1.55 4.24 9.68
N MET A 139 -0.29 4.44 10.08
CA MET A 139 0.64 5.35 9.42
C MET A 139 1.60 4.54 8.56
N HIS A 140 1.13 4.11 7.39
CA HIS A 140 1.96 3.50 6.35
C HIS A 140 1.73 4.23 5.03
N TRP A 141 2.81 4.77 4.45
CA TRP A 141 2.79 5.50 3.17
C TRP A 141 2.77 4.56 1.96
N LEU A 142 3.24 3.33 2.17
CA LEU A 142 3.16 2.20 1.27
C LEU A 142 2.51 1.08 2.08
N ARG A 143 1.45 0.48 1.55
CA ARG A 143 0.83 -0.74 2.08
C ARG A 143 0.97 -1.85 1.03
N ILE A 144 0.83 -3.10 1.45
CA ILE A 144 0.76 -4.24 0.54
C ILE A 144 -0.64 -4.79 0.66
N ASP A 145 -1.43 -4.57 -0.38
CA ASP A 145 -2.77 -5.12 -0.46
C ASP A 145 -2.63 -6.59 -0.89
N ARG A 146 -3.36 -7.48 -0.21
CA ARG A 146 -3.39 -8.91 -0.55
C ARG A 146 -4.79 -9.25 -1.04
N TYR A 147 -4.90 -9.75 -2.26
CA TYR A 147 -6.16 -10.24 -2.79
C TYR A 147 -6.14 -11.75 -2.92
N TYR A 148 -7.29 -12.36 -2.67
CA TYR A 148 -7.55 -13.76 -2.95
C TYR A 148 -8.24 -13.89 -4.31
N ALA A 149 -7.66 -14.73 -5.16
CA ALA A 149 -8.23 -15.16 -6.42
C ALA A 149 -8.64 -16.63 -6.30
N SER A 150 -9.67 -17.04 -7.01
CA SER A 150 -10.26 -18.37 -6.91
C SER A 150 -10.86 -18.76 -8.26
N ASP A 151 -10.96 -20.05 -8.54
CA ASP A 151 -11.65 -20.58 -9.73
C ASP A 151 -13.13 -20.18 -9.74
N LYS A 152 -13.74 -20.19 -8.55
CA LYS A 152 -15.11 -19.77 -8.29
C LYS A 152 -15.11 -18.38 -7.68
N GLY A 153 -16.02 -17.54 -8.15
CA GLY A 153 -16.36 -16.29 -7.47
C GLY A 153 -16.80 -16.57 -6.02
N PHE A 154 -16.48 -15.64 -5.13
CA PHE A 154 -16.86 -15.71 -3.72
C PHE A 154 -17.25 -14.32 -3.23
N ASN A 155 -18.21 -14.26 -2.31
CA ASN A 155 -18.66 -13.02 -1.71
C ASN A 155 -18.24 -12.93 -0.25
N GLN A 156 -17.19 -12.15 0.02
CA GLN A 156 -16.70 -11.96 1.37
C GLN A 156 -17.75 -11.34 2.32
N ASP A 157 -18.64 -10.47 1.83
CA ASP A 157 -19.67 -9.82 2.65
C ASP A 157 -20.72 -10.83 3.15
N ARG A 158 -20.92 -11.92 2.41
CA ARG A 158 -21.76 -13.06 2.83
C ARG A 158 -21.02 -14.06 3.72
N GLY A 159 -19.75 -13.79 4.05
CA GLY A 159 -18.89 -14.70 4.81
C GLY A 159 -18.38 -15.88 3.99
N GLU A 160 -18.46 -15.80 2.66
CA GLU A 160 -17.93 -16.82 1.76
C GLU A 160 -16.43 -16.60 1.54
N PHE A 161 -15.64 -17.65 1.73
CA PHE A 161 -14.22 -17.63 1.48
C PHE A 161 -13.83 -18.86 0.65
N PRO A 162 -12.93 -18.72 -0.32
CA PRO A 162 -12.42 -19.85 -1.08
C PRO A 162 -11.59 -20.76 -0.18
N GLU A 163 -11.73 -22.08 -0.36
CA GLU A 163 -10.96 -23.07 0.40
C GLU A 163 -9.48 -23.11 -0.05
N ASN A 164 -9.23 -22.95 -1.35
CA ASN A 164 -7.89 -22.98 -1.96
C ASN A 164 -7.64 -21.73 -2.82
N PRO A 165 -7.50 -20.54 -2.19
CA PRO A 165 -7.26 -19.32 -2.94
C PRO A 165 -5.84 -19.22 -3.47
N GLU A 166 -5.74 -18.63 -4.64
CA GLU A 166 -4.52 -17.99 -5.11
C GLU A 166 -4.34 -16.64 -4.43
N ILE A 167 -3.09 -16.28 -4.15
CA ILE A 167 -2.75 -15.02 -3.49
C ILE A 167 -2.00 -14.12 -4.45
N VAL A 168 -2.39 -12.86 -4.48
CA VAL A 168 -1.66 -11.80 -5.17
C VAL A 168 -1.42 -10.62 -4.24
N HIS A 169 -0.24 -10.02 -4.38
CA HIS A 169 0.22 -8.88 -3.60
C HIS A 169 0.34 -7.66 -4.48
N GLU A 170 -0.27 -6.56 -4.07
CA GLU A 170 -0.21 -5.27 -4.75
C GLU A 170 0.34 -4.20 -3.80
N PRO A 171 1.62 -3.82 -3.92
CA PRO A 171 2.16 -2.68 -3.20
C PRO A 171 1.47 -1.38 -3.63
N MET A 172 0.69 -0.80 -2.73
CA MET A 172 -0.08 0.42 -2.95
C MET A 172 0.52 1.59 -2.19
N MET A 173 0.90 2.62 -2.93
CA MET A 173 1.48 3.86 -2.41
C MET A 173 0.95 5.07 -3.19
N CYS A 174 1.41 6.29 -2.86
CA CYS A 174 1.07 7.45 -3.69
C CYS A 174 1.54 7.25 -5.13
N GLN A 175 0.61 7.39 -6.07
CA GLN A 175 0.84 7.18 -7.49
C GLN A 175 1.44 8.41 -8.19
N HIS A 176 1.56 9.54 -7.47
CA HIS A 176 1.98 10.85 -8.00
C HIS A 176 1.24 11.18 -9.30
N CYS A 177 -0.08 11.12 -9.25
CA CYS A 177 -1.02 11.42 -10.34
C CYS A 177 -0.73 12.80 -10.93
N GLU A 178 -0.55 12.94 -12.24
CA GLU A 178 -0.39 14.26 -12.90
C GLU A 178 -1.70 15.06 -12.80
N ASN A 179 -2.83 14.39 -13.03
CA ASN A 179 -4.16 14.94 -12.78
C ASN A 179 -4.55 14.60 -11.34
N ALA A 180 -3.87 15.17 -10.34
CA ALA A 180 -4.08 14.82 -8.94
C ALA A 180 -5.40 15.40 -8.36
N PRO A 181 -6.43 14.57 -8.10
CA PRO A 181 -7.67 15.06 -7.46
C PRO A 181 -7.42 15.53 -6.02
N CYS A 182 -6.36 15.03 -5.39
CA CYS A 182 -6.02 15.39 -4.01
C CYS A 182 -5.40 16.79 -3.86
N GLU A 183 -5.00 17.45 -4.96
CA GLU A 183 -4.43 18.81 -4.92
C GLU A 183 -5.49 19.89 -4.95
N THR A 184 -6.42 19.80 -5.90
CA THR A 184 -7.45 20.82 -6.14
C THR A 184 -8.39 21.03 -4.95
N VAL A 185 -8.48 20.04 -4.06
CA VAL A 185 -9.31 20.09 -2.85
C VAL A 185 -8.60 20.63 -1.61
N CYS A 186 -7.32 20.97 -1.69
CA CYS A 186 -6.58 21.53 -0.56
C CYS A 186 -6.80 23.04 -0.46
N PRO A 187 -7.53 23.57 0.55
CA PRO A 187 -7.88 24.99 0.61
C PRO A 187 -6.69 25.92 0.92
N VAL A 188 -5.54 25.36 1.27
CA VAL A 188 -4.34 26.11 1.69
C VAL A 188 -3.12 25.81 0.82
N ASN A 189 -3.30 25.08 -0.28
CA ASN A 189 -2.24 24.64 -1.19
C ASN A 189 -1.06 23.95 -0.47
N ALA A 190 -1.37 23.07 0.50
CA ALA A 190 -0.36 22.23 1.14
C ALA A 190 0.11 21.07 0.25
N THR A 191 -0.59 20.82 -0.86
CA THR A 191 -0.27 19.79 -1.85
C THR A 191 -0.24 20.42 -3.22
N VAL A 192 0.90 20.32 -3.91
CA VAL A 192 1.13 20.92 -5.22
C VAL A 192 2.04 20.03 -6.05
N HIS A 193 1.96 20.15 -7.37
CA HIS A 193 2.93 19.54 -8.27
C HIS A 193 4.22 20.34 -8.34
N SER A 194 5.35 19.63 -8.38
CA SER A 194 6.63 20.15 -8.83
C SER A 194 6.81 19.95 -10.33
N GLU A 195 7.77 20.66 -10.93
CA GLU A 195 8.03 20.62 -12.39
C GLU A 195 8.58 19.27 -12.90
N ASP A 196 9.24 18.52 -12.02
CA ASP A 196 9.70 17.13 -12.26
C ASP A 196 8.59 16.09 -12.07
N GLY A 197 7.36 16.56 -11.83
CA GLY A 197 6.11 15.81 -11.79
C GLY A 197 5.90 15.01 -10.51
N LEU A 198 6.50 15.43 -9.40
CA LEU A 198 6.15 14.92 -8.08
C LEU A 198 4.93 15.68 -7.56
N ASN A 199 3.95 14.96 -7.03
CA ASN A 199 3.04 15.54 -6.08
C ASN A 199 3.80 15.80 -4.76
N VAL A 200 4.00 17.04 -4.35
CA VAL A 200 4.73 17.42 -3.13
C VAL A 200 3.75 17.73 -2.01
N MET A 201 4.06 17.29 -0.78
CA MET A 201 3.27 17.56 0.42
C MET A 201 4.06 18.48 1.35
N ALA A 202 3.68 19.75 1.42
CA ALA A 202 4.22 20.70 2.38
C ALA A 202 3.56 20.49 3.76
N TYR A 203 4.22 19.72 4.63
CA TYR A 203 3.68 19.32 5.93
C TYR A 203 3.32 20.51 6.83
N ASN A 204 4.14 21.57 6.81
CA ASN A 204 3.96 22.79 7.61
C ASN A 204 2.78 23.66 7.17
N ARG A 205 2.31 23.52 5.93
CA ARG A 205 1.17 24.27 5.39
C ARG A 205 -0.17 23.56 5.65
N CYS A 206 -0.13 22.26 5.96
CA CYS A 206 -1.33 21.47 6.17
C CYS A 206 -2.08 21.89 7.43
N ILE A 207 -3.33 22.33 7.28
CA ILE A 207 -4.23 22.67 8.40
C ILE A 207 -5.13 21.49 8.83
N GLY A 208 -4.96 20.32 8.22
CA GLY A 208 -5.61 19.10 8.68
C GLY A 208 -7.09 18.92 8.32
N THR A 209 -7.57 19.52 7.22
CA THR A 209 -8.96 19.33 6.74
C THR A 209 -9.28 17.91 6.29
N ARG A 210 -8.24 17.12 5.94
CA ARG A 210 -8.32 15.72 5.45
C ARG A 210 -9.04 15.52 4.12
N TYR A 211 -9.53 16.57 3.47
CA TYR A 211 -10.29 16.41 2.21
C TYR A 211 -9.47 15.77 1.08
N CYS A 212 -8.15 16.05 1.05
CA CYS A 212 -7.22 15.39 0.12
C CYS A 212 -7.16 13.86 0.27
N ALA A 213 -7.51 13.31 1.44
CA ALA A 213 -7.61 11.86 1.62
C ALA A 213 -8.88 11.30 0.96
N ASN A 214 -10.01 11.99 1.12
CA ASN A 214 -11.29 11.56 0.54
C ASN A 214 -11.21 11.55 -0.99
N ASN A 215 -10.67 12.60 -1.58
CA ASN A 215 -10.58 12.73 -3.04
C ASN A 215 -9.48 11.87 -3.68
N CYS A 216 -8.57 11.30 -2.88
CA CYS A 216 -7.59 10.35 -3.39
C CYS A 216 -8.26 9.00 -3.66
N PRO A 217 -8.31 8.50 -4.91
CA PRO A 217 -8.98 7.24 -5.21
C PRO A 217 -8.28 6.04 -4.54
N PHE A 218 -6.94 6.11 -4.39
CA PHE A 218 -6.13 5.06 -3.79
C PHE A 218 -6.13 5.05 -2.25
N LYS A 219 -6.69 6.09 -1.60
CA LYS A 219 -6.68 6.25 -0.12
C LYS A 219 -5.30 6.04 0.51
N VAL A 220 -4.26 6.58 -0.12
CA VAL A 220 -2.83 6.48 0.29
C VAL A 220 -2.30 7.70 1.04
N ARG A 221 -3.18 8.66 1.33
CA ARG A 221 -2.88 9.80 2.19
C ARG A 221 -3.20 9.41 3.64
N ARG A 222 -2.26 9.57 4.56
CA ARG A 222 -2.38 9.19 5.98
C ARG A 222 -2.41 10.42 6.87
N PHE A 223 -3.24 10.43 7.90
CA PHE A 223 -3.40 11.60 8.78
C PHE A 223 -2.82 11.34 10.17
N ASN A 224 -2.04 12.29 10.68
CA ASN A 224 -1.61 12.26 12.07
C ASN A 224 -2.75 12.70 13.00
N TYR A 225 -3.55 11.74 13.47
CA TYR A 225 -4.62 12.01 14.46
C TYR A 225 -4.07 12.51 15.79
N PHE A 226 -2.97 11.89 16.24
CA PHE A 226 -2.29 12.22 17.49
C PHE A 226 -0.85 12.60 17.20
N ASP A 227 -0.19 13.14 18.22
CA ASP A 227 1.23 13.50 18.14
C ASP A 227 2.11 12.27 18.41
N TYR A 228 2.05 11.30 17.49
CA TYR A 228 2.67 9.98 17.65
C TYR A 228 4.20 10.04 17.82
N ASN A 229 4.85 11.11 17.35
CA ASN A 229 6.30 11.26 17.47
C ASN A 229 6.73 11.86 18.82
N GLN A 230 5.87 12.61 19.51
CA GLN A 230 6.23 13.31 20.75
C GLN A 230 5.49 12.79 21.98
N ARG A 231 4.59 11.82 21.82
CA ARG A 231 3.75 11.30 22.91
C ARG A 231 3.83 9.79 23.03
N PRO A 232 3.71 9.25 24.27
CA PRO A 232 3.73 7.82 24.48
C PRO A 232 2.54 7.14 23.79
N ILE A 233 2.80 5.96 23.25
CA ILE A 233 1.82 5.11 22.56
C ILE A 233 1.49 3.93 23.47
N GLY A 234 0.22 3.54 23.50
CA GLY A 234 -0.25 2.36 24.21
C GLY A 234 -0.81 2.64 25.60
N LYS A 235 -1.03 1.55 26.33
CA LYS A 235 -1.77 1.56 27.59
C LYS A 235 -0.91 2.02 28.76
N LYS A 236 -1.52 2.73 29.70
CA LYS A 236 -0.96 3.01 31.03
C LYS A 236 -1.94 2.51 32.08
N LYS A 237 -1.46 1.72 33.03
CA LYS A 237 -2.23 1.33 34.22
C LYS A 237 -2.29 2.53 35.17
N ILE A 238 -3.50 2.96 35.57
CA ILE A 238 -3.70 3.92 36.66
C ILE A 238 -4.08 3.14 37.94
N ALA A 239 -3.89 3.76 39.10
CA ALA A 239 -4.37 3.26 40.39
C ALA A 239 -5.82 2.74 40.28
N GLY A 240 -6.05 1.52 40.78
CA GLY A 240 -7.34 0.83 40.68
C GLY A 240 -7.48 -0.17 39.53
N GLY A 241 -6.41 -0.44 38.76
CA GLY A 241 -6.42 -1.47 37.70
C GLY A 241 -7.07 -1.03 36.39
N ILE A 242 -7.38 0.25 36.24
CA ILE A 242 -7.96 0.81 35.02
C ILE A 242 -6.83 1.08 34.01
N GLU A 243 -6.96 0.51 32.81
CA GLU A 243 -6.06 0.76 31.69
C GLU A 243 -6.61 1.88 30.80
N ILE A 244 -5.80 2.91 30.59
CA ILE A 244 -6.11 4.03 29.70
C ILE A 244 -5.15 4.05 28.52
N TYR A 245 -5.67 4.40 27.35
CA TYR A 245 -4.85 4.67 26.16
C TYR A 245 -4.30 6.09 26.23
N GLN A 246 -2.97 6.20 26.28
CA GLN A 246 -2.28 7.47 26.52
C GLN A 246 -2.49 8.50 25.41
N GLU A 247 -2.78 8.05 24.19
CA GLU A 247 -3.03 8.90 23.02
C GLU A 247 -4.20 9.88 23.26
N TYR A 248 -5.25 9.43 23.96
CA TYR A 248 -6.43 10.24 24.26
C TYR A 248 -6.20 11.28 25.36
N LEU A 249 -5.21 11.03 26.23
CA LEU A 249 -4.83 11.95 27.30
C LEU A 249 -3.68 12.85 26.89
N GLY A 250 -3.41 12.97 25.59
CA GLY A 250 -2.25 13.66 25.05
C GLY A 250 -1.84 14.92 25.83
N PRO A 251 -2.72 15.93 26.00
CA PRO A 251 -2.38 17.17 26.72
C PRO A 251 -1.82 16.97 28.14
N LEU A 252 -2.20 15.87 28.80
CA LEU A 252 -1.81 15.50 30.16
C LEU A 252 -0.62 14.52 30.19
N THR A 253 -0.14 14.05 29.04
CA THR A 253 1.02 13.16 28.93
C THR A 253 2.34 13.94 28.81
N LYS A 254 3.45 13.33 29.24
CA LYS A 254 4.79 13.87 29.06
C LYS A 254 5.06 14.02 27.56
N LYS A 255 5.32 15.26 27.13
CA LYS A 255 5.76 15.57 25.77
C LYS A 255 7.27 15.32 25.66
N GLY A 256 7.68 14.70 24.56
CA GLY A 256 9.08 14.45 24.23
C GLY A 256 9.33 12.97 23.94
N ALA A 257 9.93 12.69 22.78
CA ALA A 257 10.45 11.36 22.47
C ALA A 257 11.69 11.04 23.34
N PRO A 258 11.91 9.76 23.71
CA PRO A 258 13.20 9.31 24.24
C PRO A 258 14.33 9.64 23.27
N ASP A 259 15.51 9.99 23.78
CA ASP A 259 16.63 10.45 22.94
C ASP A 259 17.10 9.38 21.94
N LEU A 260 17.09 8.10 22.34
CA LEU A 260 17.36 6.97 21.43
C LEU A 260 16.44 6.95 20.21
N VAL A 261 15.15 7.28 20.39
CA VAL A 261 14.17 7.33 19.29
C VAL A 261 14.43 8.53 18.39
N LYS A 262 14.94 9.64 18.92
CA LYS A 262 15.32 10.81 18.13
C LYS A 262 16.51 10.50 17.21
N LEU A 263 17.51 9.76 17.72
CA LEU A 263 18.69 9.37 16.96
C LEU A 263 18.38 8.45 15.77
N GLN A 264 17.27 7.70 15.83
CA GLN A 264 16.81 6.88 14.71
C GLN A 264 16.26 7.71 13.54
N LYS A 265 15.82 8.96 13.78
CA LYS A 265 15.13 9.75 12.78
C LYS A 265 16.11 10.27 11.72
N ASN A 266 15.71 10.16 10.45
CA ASN A 266 16.41 10.76 9.34
C ASN A 266 16.41 12.30 9.49
N PRO A 267 17.58 12.96 9.57
CA PRO A 267 17.65 14.41 9.75
C PRO A 267 17.14 15.20 8.54
N ASN A 268 17.12 14.60 7.35
CA ASN A 268 16.74 15.25 6.10
C ASN A 268 15.23 15.17 5.82
N VAL A 269 14.46 14.54 6.72
CA VAL A 269 13.00 14.40 6.59
C VAL A 269 12.32 15.02 7.80
N THR A 270 11.36 15.91 7.56
CA THR A 270 10.55 16.54 8.61
C THR A 270 9.92 15.47 9.50
N VAL A 271 10.01 15.63 10.83
CA VAL A 271 9.22 14.85 11.79
C VAL A 271 7.87 15.56 11.96
N ARG A 272 6.77 14.91 11.58
CA ARG A 272 5.45 15.56 11.54
C ARG A 272 4.80 15.58 12.92
N MET A 273 4.06 16.65 13.17
CA MET A 273 3.19 16.84 14.32
C MET A 273 1.77 16.31 14.07
N ARG A 274 0.93 16.32 15.10
CA ARG A 274 -0.51 16.07 14.96
C ARG A 274 -1.14 17.03 13.94
N GLY A 275 -2.24 16.61 13.32
CA GLY A 275 -3.03 17.48 12.46
C GLY A 275 -2.56 17.57 11.02
N VAL A 276 -1.54 16.81 10.63
CA VAL A 276 -0.90 16.92 9.32
C VAL A 276 -1.12 15.65 8.49
N MET A 277 -1.43 15.84 7.21
CA MET A 277 -1.49 14.75 6.22
C MET A 277 -0.09 14.38 5.74
N GLU A 278 0.08 13.10 5.48
CA GLU A 278 1.29 12.51 4.93
C GLU A 278 0.97 11.60 3.75
N LYS A 279 1.98 11.30 2.95
CA LYS A 279 1.91 10.34 1.84
C LYS A 279 3.32 9.97 1.41
N CYS A 280 3.44 8.92 0.60
CA CYS A 280 4.66 8.66 -0.17
C CYS A 280 5.03 9.90 -1.00
N THR A 281 6.30 10.29 -0.95
CA THR A 281 6.89 11.44 -1.67
C THR A 281 7.93 11.00 -2.69
N TYR A 282 7.95 9.71 -3.07
CA TYR A 282 9.07 9.09 -3.80
C TYR A 282 10.45 9.31 -3.15
N CYS A 283 10.48 9.45 -1.82
CA CYS A 283 11.70 9.79 -1.06
C CYS A 283 12.34 11.08 -1.59
N VAL A 284 11.56 12.17 -1.67
CA VAL A 284 11.98 13.48 -2.16
C VAL A 284 13.32 13.97 -1.58
N GLN A 285 13.62 13.65 -0.32
CA GLN A 285 14.91 13.95 0.30
C GLN A 285 16.10 13.36 -0.48
N ARG A 286 15.97 12.12 -1.00
CA ARG A 286 17.01 11.48 -1.81
C ARG A 286 17.08 12.08 -3.21
N ILE A 287 15.94 12.49 -3.77
CA ILE A 287 15.87 13.19 -5.05
C ILE A 287 16.60 14.53 -4.94
N GLU A 288 16.29 15.32 -3.90
CA GLU A 288 16.92 16.61 -3.67
C GLU A 288 18.41 16.48 -3.33
N GLU A 289 18.82 15.50 -2.52
CA GLU A 289 20.24 15.21 -2.29
C GLU A 289 20.99 14.90 -3.59
N ALA A 290 20.42 14.05 -4.45
CA ALA A 290 21.02 13.72 -5.74
C ALA A 290 21.05 14.94 -6.68
N LYS A 291 19.99 15.74 -6.69
CA LYS A 291 19.90 16.99 -7.46
C LYS A 291 20.96 18.00 -7.02
N ILE A 292 21.09 18.23 -5.71
CA ILE A 292 22.11 19.11 -5.13
C ILE A 292 23.50 18.59 -5.48
N ALA A 293 23.77 17.29 -5.35
CA ALA A 293 25.06 16.70 -5.71
C ALA A 293 25.38 16.88 -7.21
N ALA A 294 24.38 16.75 -8.10
CA ALA A 294 24.54 17.00 -9.53
C ALA A 294 24.85 18.48 -9.82
N HIS A 295 24.14 19.42 -9.18
CA HIS A 295 24.44 20.85 -9.30
C HIS A 295 25.85 21.21 -8.79
N VAL A 296 26.26 20.65 -7.64
CA VAL A 296 27.61 20.85 -7.09
C VAL A 296 28.67 20.35 -8.06
N LYS A 297 28.48 19.16 -8.64
CA LYS A 297 29.39 18.59 -9.64
C LYS A 297 29.44 19.41 -10.93
N ALA A 298 28.31 19.98 -11.36
CA ALA A 298 28.23 20.81 -12.55
C ALA A 298 29.01 22.13 -12.40
N GLY A 299 29.12 22.67 -11.18
CA GLY A 299 29.77 23.95 -10.92
C GLY A 299 29.09 25.07 -11.72
N ALA A 300 29.85 25.79 -12.55
CA ALA A 300 29.33 26.84 -13.44
C ALA A 300 28.77 26.30 -14.78
N SER A 301 28.80 24.99 -15.00
CA SER A 301 28.28 24.39 -16.23
C SER A 301 26.79 24.08 -16.14
N ASP A 302 26.13 23.99 -17.29
CA ASP A 302 24.71 23.61 -17.37
C ASP A 302 24.48 22.09 -17.20
N GLN A 303 25.52 21.29 -16.93
CA GLN A 303 25.45 19.83 -16.80
C GLN A 303 24.91 19.36 -15.43
N THR A 304 23.69 19.81 -15.11
CA THR A 304 23.03 19.61 -13.81
C THR A 304 22.21 18.33 -13.72
N ARG A 305 22.24 17.49 -14.76
CA ARG A 305 21.45 16.27 -14.82
C ARG A 305 21.97 15.22 -13.84
N ILE A 306 21.08 14.65 -13.05
CA ILE A 306 21.42 13.53 -12.16
C ILE A 306 21.80 12.32 -13.01
N PRO A 307 22.94 11.66 -12.76
CA PRO A 307 23.34 10.49 -13.53
C PRO A 307 22.28 9.38 -13.46
N ARG A 308 22.07 8.70 -14.59
CA ARG A 308 21.10 7.61 -14.73
C ARG A 308 21.28 6.58 -13.63
N ASP A 309 20.17 6.19 -13.01
CA ASP A 309 20.07 5.12 -12.01
C ASP A 309 21.11 5.23 -10.87
N SER A 310 21.60 6.45 -10.58
CA SER A 310 22.65 6.70 -9.56
C SER A 310 22.14 6.68 -8.12
N PHE A 311 20.82 6.80 -7.94
CA PHE A 311 20.15 6.68 -6.64
C PHE A 311 18.78 6.03 -6.84
N THR A 312 18.18 5.59 -5.74
CA THR A 312 16.81 5.05 -5.77
C THR A 312 16.07 5.32 -4.47
N SER A 313 14.75 5.13 -4.50
CA SER A 313 13.88 5.29 -3.35
C SER A 313 14.11 4.19 -2.31
N ALA A 314 13.79 4.43 -1.04
CA ALA A 314 14.00 3.45 0.02
C ALA A 314 13.21 2.14 -0.19
N CYS A 315 11.99 2.22 -0.73
CA CYS A 315 11.19 1.03 -1.03
C CYS A 315 11.76 0.20 -2.18
N ALA A 316 12.32 0.85 -3.20
CA ALA A 316 13.01 0.16 -4.30
C ALA A 316 14.31 -0.49 -3.80
N GLN A 317 15.17 0.25 -3.08
CA GLN A 317 16.44 -0.27 -2.56
C GLN A 317 16.28 -1.47 -1.63
N ALA A 318 15.22 -1.49 -0.80
CA ALA A 318 14.99 -2.55 0.17
C ALA A 318 14.26 -3.77 -0.40
N CYS A 319 13.80 -3.71 -1.66
CA CYS A 319 13.05 -4.80 -2.26
C CYS A 319 14.00 -5.94 -2.66
N PRO A 320 13.92 -7.13 -2.04
CA PRO A 320 14.88 -8.21 -2.32
C PRO A 320 14.71 -8.82 -3.72
N THR A 321 13.55 -8.64 -4.34
CA THR A 321 13.23 -9.16 -5.68
C THR A 321 13.28 -8.10 -6.77
N ASP A 322 13.71 -6.87 -6.43
CA ASP A 322 13.67 -5.71 -7.32
C ASP A 322 12.30 -5.46 -7.98
N ALA A 323 11.20 -5.82 -7.28
CA ALA A 323 9.85 -5.59 -7.78
C ALA A 323 9.57 -4.10 -8.03
N ILE A 324 10.11 -3.22 -7.19
CA ILE A 324 9.88 -1.78 -7.27
C ILE A 324 11.07 -1.12 -7.95
N VAL A 325 10.85 -0.45 -9.08
CA VAL A 325 11.90 0.30 -9.81
C VAL A 325 11.51 1.76 -9.94
N PHE A 326 12.41 2.64 -9.50
CA PHE A 326 12.24 4.08 -9.51
C PHE A 326 13.30 4.73 -10.40
N GLY A 327 12.95 5.79 -11.12
CA GLY A 327 13.92 6.53 -11.93
C GLY A 327 13.31 7.63 -12.80
N ASP A 328 14.13 8.15 -13.71
CA ASP A 328 13.75 9.18 -14.68
C ASP A 328 13.00 8.55 -15.87
N ILE A 329 11.69 8.83 -15.96
CA ILE A 329 10.81 8.33 -17.03
C ILE A 329 10.96 9.09 -18.35
N LYS A 330 11.70 10.21 -18.35
CA LYS A 330 12.02 10.96 -19.57
C LYS A 330 13.28 10.43 -20.26
N ASP A 331 14.14 9.70 -19.55
CA ASP A 331 15.29 9.01 -20.12
C ASP A 331 14.86 7.63 -20.66
N PRO A 332 14.85 7.41 -21.99
CA PRO A 332 14.38 6.14 -22.58
C PRO A 332 15.26 4.95 -22.18
N GLU A 333 16.51 5.22 -21.80
CA GLU A 333 17.47 4.19 -21.43
C GLU A 333 17.47 3.84 -19.94
N SER A 334 16.70 4.57 -19.12
CA SER A 334 16.56 4.27 -17.70
C SER A 334 15.85 2.94 -17.49
N ARG A 335 16.15 2.26 -16.37
CA ARG A 335 15.51 0.99 -16.03
C ARG A 335 13.98 1.11 -15.95
N VAL A 336 13.48 2.21 -15.38
CA VAL A 336 12.03 2.43 -15.23
C VAL A 336 11.34 2.62 -16.59
N SER A 337 11.95 3.37 -17.53
CA SER A 337 11.39 3.59 -18.86
C SER A 337 11.30 2.28 -19.65
N LYS A 338 12.35 1.45 -19.61
CA LYS A 338 12.36 0.13 -20.24
C LYS A 338 11.29 -0.80 -19.68
N ILE A 339 11.04 -0.75 -18.37
CA ILE A 339 9.98 -1.55 -17.74
C ILE A 339 8.60 -1.03 -18.12
N LYS A 340 8.39 0.30 -18.14
CA LYS A 340 7.11 0.91 -18.56
C LYS A 340 6.74 0.61 -20.02
N ALA A 341 7.74 0.35 -20.86
CA ALA A 341 7.55 -0.02 -22.26
C ALA A 341 7.15 -1.49 -22.48
N GLN A 342 7.16 -2.33 -21.44
CA GLN A 342 6.72 -3.72 -21.56
C GLN A 342 5.21 -3.80 -21.85
N ASP A 343 4.81 -4.79 -22.63
CA ASP A 343 3.43 -5.08 -23.03
C ASP A 343 2.48 -5.27 -21.82
N ARG A 344 2.97 -5.93 -20.76
CA ARG A 344 2.26 -6.19 -19.51
C ARG A 344 2.15 -4.99 -18.56
N ASN A 345 2.65 -3.81 -18.94
CA ASN A 345 2.60 -2.61 -18.10
C ASN A 345 1.21 -1.94 -18.17
N TYR A 346 0.68 -1.54 -17.02
CA TYR A 346 -0.59 -0.85 -16.92
C TYR A 346 -0.65 0.19 -15.80
N ARG A 347 -1.59 1.12 -15.92
CA ARG A 347 -1.90 2.11 -14.87
C ARG A 347 -3.21 1.75 -14.18
N LEU A 348 -3.27 2.04 -12.89
CA LEU A 348 -4.48 1.82 -12.11
C LEU A 348 -5.49 2.94 -12.32
N LEU A 349 -6.76 2.55 -12.42
CA LEU A 349 -7.91 3.46 -12.51
C LEU A 349 -7.75 4.49 -13.63
N GLU A 350 -7.27 4.03 -14.80
CA GLU A 350 -7.00 4.90 -15.94
C GLU A 350 -8.25 5.63 -16.42
N TYR A 351 -9.42 4.99 -16.31
CA TYR A 351 -10.75 5.57 -16.55
C TYR A 351 -11.05 6.87 -15.77
N LEU A 352 -10.41 7.10 -14.62
CA LEU A 352 -10.55 8.35 -13.86
C LEU A 352 -9.72 9.51 -14.44
N ASN A 353 -8.94 9.27 -15.50
CA ASN A 353 -8.00 10.21 -16.08
C ASN A 353 -7.04 10.84 -15.04
N VAL A 354 -6.62 10.10 -14.02
CA VAL A 354 -5.72 10.60 -12.98
C VAL A 354 -4.25 10.66 -13.44
N LYS A 355 -3.90 9.97 -14.53
CA LYS A 355 -2.56 9.89 -15.13
C LYS A 355 -1.47 9.59 -14.10
N THR A 356 -1.40 8.35 -13.65
CA THR A 356 -0.44 7.93 -12.63
C THR A 356 0.99 7.86 -13.16
N ARG A 357 1.96 8.24 -12.31
CA ARG A 357 3.39 8.07 -12.57
C ARG A 357 3.95 6.75 -12.10
N THR A 358 3.32 6.15 -11.08
CA THR A 358 3.49 4.73 -10.79
C THR A 358 2.64 3.91 -11.77
N SER A 359 3.22 2.83 -12.28
CA SER A 359 2.51 1.82 -13.07
C SER A 359 2.91 0.43 -12.58
N TYR A 360 2.17 -0.57 -12.98
CA TYR A 360 2.31 -1.94 -12.51
C TYR A 360 2.56 -2.87 -13.69
N LEU A 361 3.35 -3.91 -13.50
CA LEU A 361 3.40 -5.03 -14.43
C LEU A 361 2.46 -6.12 -13.95
N ALA A 362 1.63 -6.63 -14.84
CA ALA A 362 0.74 -7.74 -14.56
C ALA A 362 1.52 -9.00 -14.15
N ARG A 363 0.88 -9.81 -13.32
CA ARG A 363 1.44 -11.06 -12.81
C ARG A 363 1.10 -12.20 -13.76
N ILE A 364 2.11 -13.00 -14.11
CA ILE A 364 1.97 -14.14 -15.02
C ILE A 364 2.20 -15.42 -14.25
N ARG A 365 1.14 -16.19 -14.06
CA ARG A 365 1.22 -17.50 -13.40
C ARG A 365 1.64 -18.56 -14.39
N ASN A 366 2.55 -19.44 -14.00
CA ASN A 366 3.02 -20.54 -14.84
C ASN A 366 2.55 -21.88 -14.26
N PRO A 367 1.25 -22.23 -14.38
CA PRO A 367 0.73 -23.48 -13.85
C PRO A 367 1.28 -24.67 -14.64
N ASN A 368 1.57 -25.77 -13.96
CA ASN A 368 1.98 -27.01 -14.62
C ASN A 368 0.73 -27.81 -15.02
N MET A 369 0.37 -27.81 -16.30
CA MET A 369 -0.81 -28.50 -16.83
C MET A 369 -0.85 -30.02 -16.58
N LYS A 370 0.25 -30.63 -16.13
CA LYS A 370 0.28 -32.05 -15.70
C LYS A 370 -0.33 -32.26 -14.30
N MET A 371 -0.53 -31.21 -13.52
CA MET A 371 -1.16 -31.31 -12.20
C MET A 371 -2.68 -31.39 -12.33
N PRO A 372 -3.37 -32.26 -11.56
CA PRO A 372 -4.81 -32.48 -11.68
C PRO A 372 -5.67 -31.21 -11.54
N ASP A 373 -5.18 -30.25 -10.77
CA ASP A 373 -5.82 -29.00 -10.40
C ASP A 373 -5.29 -27.77 -11.16
N ALA A 374 -4.41 -27.96 -12.16
CA ALA A 374 -3.80 -26.85 -12.89
C ALA A 374 -4.81 -25.94 -13.61
N HIS A 375 -5.94 -26.49 -14.04
CA HIS A 375 -7.04 -25.74 -14.67
C HIS A 375 -7.87 -24.93 -13.67
N ARG A 376 -7.66 -25.11 -12.36
CA ARG A 376 -8.40 -24.44 -11.29
C ARG A 376 -7.64 -23.25 -10.68
N VAL A 377 -6.55 -22.83 -11.31
CA VAL A 377 -5.74 -21.70 -10.83
C VAL A 377 -6.55 -20.42 -11.03
N GLY A 378 -7.00 -19.84 -9.92
CA GLY A 378 -7.74 -18.59 -9.92
C GLY A 378 -6.87 -17.42 -10.37
N VAL A 379 -7.42 -16.56 -11.22
CA VAL A 379 -6.83 -15.28 -11.60
C VAL A 379 -7.67 -14.14 -11.03
N ALA A 380 -7.03 -13.10 -10.51
CA ALA A 380 -7.74 -11.96 -9.92
C ALA A 380 -8.40 -11.03 -10.98
N SER A 381 -8.08 -11.21 -12.27
CA SER A 381 -8.55 -10.29 -13.32
C SER A 381 -10.00 -10.52 -13.72
N PRO A 382 -10.81 -9.46 -13.82
CA PRO A 382 -12.16 -9.52 -14.35
C PRO A 382 -12.10 -9.46 -15.88
N GLY A 383 -12.46 -10.54 -16.56
CA GLY A 383 -12.49 -10.58 -18.03
C GLY A 383 -12.40 -11.97 -18.66
N ASP A 384 -12.06 -13.01 -17.89
CA ASP A 384 -11.98 -14.38 -18.42
C ASP A 384 -13.38 -15.01 -18.54
N ALA A 385 -14.13 -14.51 -19.53
CA ALA A 385 -15.40 -15.07 -20.01
C ALA A 385 -15.25 -16.48 -20.64
N GLU A 386 -14.02 -17.03 -20.72
CA GLU A 386 -13.81 -18.45 -21.08
C GLU A 386 -14.08 -19.40 -19.91
N SER A 387 -14.09 -18.92 -18.67
CA SER A 387 -14.77 -19.62 -17.58
C SER A 387 -16.25 -19.25 -17.65
N GLY A 388 -17.12 -20.18 -18.01
CA GLY A 388 -18.59 -19.97 -18.14
C GLY A 388 -19.30 -19.67 -16.83
N HIS A 389 -18.76 -18.77 -16.02
CA HIS A 389 -19.31 -18.34 -14.75
C HIS A 389 -19.57 -16.84 -14.83
N GLU A 390 -20.84 -16.51 -14.99
CA GLU A 390 -21.38 -15.17 -14.78
C GLU A 390 -20.90 -14.66 -13.41
N THR A 391 -19.90 -13.79 -13.40
CA THR A 391 -19.57 -13.00 -12.21
C THR A 391 -20.56 -11.85 -12.08
N GLU A 392 -21.85 -12.17 -12.05
CA GLU A 392 -22.89 -11.24 -11.58
C GLU A 392 -22.90 -11.27 -10.04
N GLY A 393 -21.87 -10.67 -9.44
CA GLY A 393 -21.97 -10.22 -8.06
C GLY A 393 -22.92 -9.03 -8.01
N GLN A 394 -24.23 -9.27 -8.01
CA GLN A 394 -25.20 -8.24 -7.60
C GLN A 394 -25.00 -8.00 -6.10
N HIS A 395 -24.20 -6.98 -5.76
CA HIS A 395 -24.09 -6.47 -4.40
C HIS A 395 -25.08 -5.35 -4.18
N ASP A 396 -25.88 -5.52 -3.13
CA ASP A 396 -26.73 -4.50 -2.57
C ASP A 396 -25.85 -3.49 -1.81
N PHE A 397 -25.63 -2.31 -2.38
CA PHE A 397 -24.85 -1.23 -1.76
C PHE A 397 -25.47 -0.72 -0.44
N HIS A 398 -26.66 -1.17 -0.06
CA HIS A 398 -27.37 -0.73 1.14
C HIS A 398 -26.83 -1.32 2.47
N ASP A 399 -25.99 -2.35 2.46
CA ASP A 399 -25.57 -3.02 3.70
C ASP A 399 -24.28 -2.47 4.35
N TYR A 400 -23.56 -1.57 3.68
CA TYR A 400 -22.32 -0.96 4.20
C TYR A 400 -22.53 0.10 5.29
N ASP A 401 -23.78 0.45 5.64
CA ASP A 401 -24.09 1.49 6.64
C ASP A 401 -24.21 0.93 8.08
N LYS A 402 -24.11 -0.39 8.28
CA LYS A 402 -24.27 -1.03 9.61
C LYS A 402 -23.07 -0.86 10.55
N GLY A 403 -22.03 -0.15 10.14
CA GLY A 403 -20.86 0.18 10.97
C GLY A 403 -20.99 1.47 11.79
N VAL A 404 -22.05 2.25 11.55
CA VAL A 404 -22.37 3.43 12.35
C VAL A 404 -23.42 3.00 13.38
N LEU A 405 -23.08 3.07 14.67
CA LEU A 405 -24.07 2.91 15.75
C LEU A 405 -25.29 3.77 15.43
N ASN A 406 -26.45 3.11 15.26
CA ASN A 406 -27.69 3.84 15.09
C ASN A 406 -27.92 4.72 16.33
N PRO A 407 -28.38 5.98 16.22
CA PRO A 407 -28.58 6.88 17.36
C PRO A 407 -29.51 6.35 18.48
N GLY A 408 -30.20 5.24 18.25
CA GLY A 408 -31.03 4.54 19.23
C GLY A 408 -30.38 3.31 19.89
N GLU A 409 -29.21 2.86 19.45
CA GLU A 409 -28.50 1.74 20.06
C GLU A 409 -27.68 2.25 21.26
N LYS A 410 -28.13 1.87 22.46
CA LYS A 410 -27.37 2.12 23.69
C LYS A 410 -26.14 1.18 23.73
N PRO A 411 -25.00 1.65 24.28
CA PRO A 411 -23.71 0.97 24.20
C PRO A 411 -23.67 -0.41 24.86
#